data_AF-A0A259TBS4-F1
#
_entry.id   AF-A0A259TBS4-F1
#
_cell.length_a   1.000
_cell.length_b   1.000
_cell.length_c   1.000
_cell.angle_alpha   90.00
_cell.angle_beta   90.00
_cell.angle_gamma   90.00
#
_symmetry.space_group_name_H-M   'P 1'
#
loop_
_entity.id
_entity.type
_entity.pdbx_description
1 polymer ?
#
loop_
_entity_poly.entity_id
_entity_poly.type
_entity_poly.pdbx_seq_one_letter_code
_entity_poly.pdbx_strand_id
1 'polypeptide(L)'
;MSKDHIIKSMLSDQVSMTPNGFLADELNPQQFANVYELFFDSILEISASDIAGVEGYGEFNEDCKTEYSTCREYLLDTFADDQEGYWYHWKELYDTTLLDRDFVEKYLMEMEARIDYCEGRRYLVNNNTFFEIMITDGKSEVGFPDWSRSGICDFLLDFAIMDLNKPYLNIPELLFDYCGKRNIVVPDFKERFLCMAYYKGIDVLRWHASIDDTESCLSIMKSISELKDRIYAL
;
A
#
# COMPACT_ATOMS: atom_id res chain seq x y z
N MET A 1 -14.46 11.67 19.29
CA MET A 1 -13.84 12.37 18.14
C MET A 1 -13.85 11.35 17.01
N SER A 2 -14.32 11.69 15.80
CA SER A 2 -14.35 10.69 14.71
C SER A 2 -12.93 10.31 14.28
N LYS A 3 -12.73 9.11 13.73
CA LYS A 3 -11.46 8.63 13.18
C LYS A 3 -10.80 9.67 12.27
N ASP A 4 -11.58 10.27 11.36
CA ASP A 4 -11.11 11.32 10.46
C ASP A 4 -10.56 12.57 11.17
N HIS A 5 -11.16 12.98 12.29
CA HIS A 5 -10.65 14.14 13.04
C HIS A 5 -9.30 13.84 13.69
N ILE A 6 -9.12 12.61 14.17
CA ILE A 6 -7.87 12.18 14.80
C ILE A 6 -6.77 12.08 13.73
N ILE A 7 -7.07 11.44 12.59
CA ILE A 7 -6.15 11.36 11.45
C ILE A 7 -5.76 12.77 10.97
N LYS A 8 -6.75 13.64 10.76
CA LYS A 8 -6.51 15.03 10.36
C LYS A 8 -5.61 15.80 11.34
N SER A 9 -5.63 15.45 12.63
CA SER A 9 -4.75 16.08 13.62
C SER A 9 -3.30 15.61 13.56
N MET A 10 -3.03 14.45 12.94
CA MET A 10 -1.66 13.95 12.69
C MET A 10 -1.06 14.51 11.40
N LEU A 11 -1.92 14.71 10.39
CA LEU A 11 -1.54 15.17 9.06
C LEU A 11 -1.09 16.62 9.07
N SER A 12 -0.17 16.96 8.17
CA SER A 12 0.14 18.35 7.87
C SER A 12 -0.96 19.00 7.01
N ASP A 13 -1.00 20.33 7.00
CA ASP A 13 -1.94 21.10 6.16
C ASP A 13 -1.73 20.89 4.65
N GLN A 14 -0.63 20.24 4.24
CA GLN A 14 -0.34 19.93 2.83
C GLN A 14 -1.08 18.67 2.34
N VAL A 15 -1.55 17.80 3.25
CA VAL A 15 -2.31 16.60 2.87
C VAL A 15 -3.80 16.91 2.72
N SER A 16 -4.32 16.77 1.50
CA SER A 16 -5.74 17.01 1.21
C SER A 16 -6.58 15.74 1.44
N MET A 17 -7.40 15.73 2.50
CA MET A 17 -8.42 14.68 2.74
C MET A 17 -9.74 14.95 2.01
N THR A 18 -9.96 16.17 1.52
CA THR A 18 -11.18 16.55 0.79
C THR A 18 -10.80 17.27 -0.50
N PRO A 19 -10.07 16.60 -1.40
CA PRO A 19 -9.58 17.20 -2.63
C PRO A 19 -10.70 17.52 -3.62
N ASN A 20 -10.42 18.47 -4.52
CA ASN A 20 -11.28 18.72 -5.68
C ASN A 20 -10.58 18.25 -6.96
N GLY A 21 -11.36 17.79 -7.94
CA GLY A 21 -10.82 17.34 -9.22
C GLY A 21 -11.56 16.13 -9.76
N PHE A 22 -10.80 15.22 -10.37
CA PHE A 22 -11.28 13.99 -10.97
C PHE A 22 -10.44 12.80 -10.46
N LEU A 23 -10.90 11.57 -10.72
CA LEU A 23 -10.18 10.37 -10.29
C LEU A 23 -8.80 10.33 -10.93
N ALA A 24 -7.74 10.05 -10.16
CA ALA A 24 -6.40 9.93 -10.70
C ALA A 24 -6.29 8.82 -11.76
N ASP A 25 -7.23 7.85 -11.76
CA ASP A 25 -7.35 6.80 -12.76
C ASP A 25 -7.58 7.34 -14.18
N GLU A 26 -8.16 8.53 -14.33
CA GLU A 26 -8.40 9.17 -15.63
C GLU A 26 -7.12 9.73 -16.27
N LEU A 27 -6.00 9.79 -15.53
CA LEU A 27 -4.71 10.17 -16.09
C LEU A 27 -4.17 9.06 -16.99
N ASN A 28 -3.82 9.43 -18.23
CA ASN A 28 -3.02 8.55 -19.09
C ASN A 28 -1.53 8.57 -18.66
N PRO A 29 -0.70 7.61 -19.12
CA PRO A 29 0.70 7.53 -18.70
C PRO A 29 1.52 8.81 -18.94
N GLN A 30 1.25 9.54 -20.02
CA GLN A 30 1.96 10.78 -20.32
C GLN A 30 1.53 11.93 -19.40
N GLN A 31 0.25 11.98 -19.02
CA GLN A 31 -0.24 12.95 -18.05
C GLN A 31 0.35 12.65 -16.67
N PHE A 32 0.33 11.39 -16.22
CA PHE A 32 0.96 10.99 -14.97
C PHE A 32 2.45 11.32 -14.94
N ALA A 33 3.19 11.03 -16.01
CA ALA A 33 4.62 11.35 -16.09
C ALA A 33 4.93 12.86 -15.95
N ASN A 34 3.97 13.75 -16.21
CA ASN A 34 4.15 15.19 -16.01
C ASN A 34 3.89 15.64 -14.56
N VAL A 35 3.21 14.83 -13.75
CA VAL A 35 2.75 15.20 -12.40
C VAL A 35 3.09 14.18 -11.31
N TYR A 36 3.79 13.08 -11.61
CA TYR A 36 4.05 11.99 -10.66
C TYR A 36 4.75 12.46 -9.38
N GLU A 37 5.61 13.48 -9.49
CA GLU A 37 6.30 14.05 -8.33
C GLU A 37 5.32 14.62 -7.30
N LEU A 38 4.17 15.13 -7.73
CA LEU A 38 3.12 15.64 -6.83
C LEU A 38 2.48 14.51 -6.01
N PHE A 39 2.26 13.33 -6.62
CA PHE A 39 1.79 12.15 -5.89
C PHE A 39 2.83 11.70 -4.86
N PHE A 40 4.10 11.70 -5.25
CA PHE A 40 5.19 11.25 -4.39
C PHE A 40 5.42 12.21 -3.22
N ASP A 41 5.43 13.52 -3.51
CA ASP A 41 5.47 14.58 -2.50
C ASP A 41 4.33 14.39 -1.50
N SER A 42 3.10 14.16 -1.97
CA SER A 42 1.92 14.02 -1.11
C SER A 42 1.96 12.76 -0.23
N ILE A 43 2.42 11.62 -0.75
CA ILE A 43 2.56 10.38 0.04
C ILE A 43 3.71 10.51 1.06
N LEU A 44 4.82 11.12 0.67
CA LEU A 44 5.92 11.37 1.61
C LEU A 44 5.48 12.32 2.74
N GLU A 45 4.62 13.29 2.44
CA GLU A 45 4.04 14.18 3.43
C GLU A 45 3.11 13.44 4.40
N ILE A 46 2.30 12.48 3.91
CA ILE A 46 1.55 11.57 4.79
C ILE A 46 2.53 10.82 5.71
N SER A 47 3.61 10.27 5.16
CA SER A 47 4.60 9.52 5.95
C SER A 47 5.32 10.37 7.01
N ALA A 48 5.41 11.70 6.79
CA ALA A 48 6.06 12.65 7.69
C ALA A 48 5.16 13.13 8.85
N SER A 49 3.92 12.62 8.92
CA SER A 49 2.94 12.97 9.97
C SER A 49 3.44 12.68 11.37
N ASP A 50 2.98 13.47 12.34
CA ASP A 50 3.31 13.27 13.75
C ASP A 50 2.53 12.09 14.34
N ILE A 51 3.23 10.97 14.52
CA ILE A 51 2.69 9.75 15.13
C ILE A 51 3.18 9.53 16.57
N ALA A 52 3.73 10.55 17.25
CA ALA A 52 4.35 10.39 18.57
C ALA A 52 3.40 9.83 19.65
N GLY A 53 2.09 10.01 19.48
CA GLY A 53 1.05 9.47 20.35
C GLY A 53 0.48 8.11 19.93
N VAL A 54 0.98 7.53 18.84
CA VAL A 54 0.47 6.27 18.27
C VAL A 54 1.53 5.19 18.46
N GLU A 55 1.14 4.11 19.11
CA GLU A 55 1.97 2.92 19.32
C GLU A 55 1.66 1.86 18.25
N GLY A 56 2.43 0.76 18.22
CA GLY A 56 2.11 -0.41 17.39
C GLY A 56 2.08 -0.24 15.86
N TYR A 57 1.45 -1.21 15.22
CA TYR A 57 1.34 -1.44 13.77
C TYR A 57 -0.07 -1.89 13.38
N GLY A 58 -0.42 -1.67 12.12
CA GLY A 58 -1.65 -2.13 11.50
C GLY A 58 -2.68 -1.03 11.27
N GLU A 59 -3.81 -1.43 10.68
CA GLU A 59 -4.95 -0.54 10.43
C GLU A 59 -5.48 0.05 11.74
N PHE A 60 -5.95 1.29 11.69
CA PHE A 60 -6.62 1.90 12.82
C PHE A 60 -8.01 1.30 13.02
N ASN A 61 -8.26 0.81 14.23
CA ASN A 61 -9.62 0.48 14.67
C ASN A 61 -10.46 1.75 14.89
N GLU A 62 -11.71 1.56 15.36
CA GLU A 62 -12.68 2.64 15.60
C GLU A 62 -12.20 3.71 16.60
N ASP A 63 -11.25 3.35 17.48
CA ASP A 63 -10.65 4.25 18.48
C ASP A 63 -9.35 4.92 17.98
N CYS A 64 -9.00 4.78 16.69
CA CYS A 64 -7.72 5.21 16.13
C CYS A 64 -6.50 4.58 16.82
N LYS A 65 -6.61 3.32 17.21
CA LYS A 65 -5.50 2.54 17.76
C LYS A 65 -5.13 1.41 16.83
N THR A 66 -3.87 1.04 16.88
CA THR A 66 -3.32 -0.16 16.25
C THR A 66 -3.47 -1.36 17.19
N GLU A 67 -3.49 -2.57 16.64
CA GLU A 67 -3.67 -3.80 17.43
C GLU A 67 -2.40 -4.63 17.61
N TYR A 68 -1.38 -4.40 16.77
CA TYR A 68 -0.16 -5.20 16.75
C TYR A 68 1.02 -4.44 17.32
N SER A 69 1.92 -5.14 18.01
CA SER A 69 3.10 -4.53 18.63
C SER A 69 4.30 -4.47 17.68
N THR A 70 4.34 -5.38 16.70
CA THR A 70 5.42 -5.49 15.70
C THR A 70 4.87 -5.50 14.27
N CYS A 71 5.72 -5.17 13.31
CA CYS A 71 5.37 -5.28 11.89
C CYS A 71 5.10 -6.74 11.52
N ARG A 72 5.89 -7.67 12.08
CA ARG A 72 5.72 -9.11 11.89
C ARG A 72 4.34 -9.61 12.28
N GLU A 73 3.88 -9.25 13.49
CA GLU A 73 2.55 -9.65 13.96
C GLU A 73 1.47 -9.15 13.00
N TYR A 74 1.50 -7.86 12.63
CA TYR A 74 0.52 -7.30 11.71
C TYR A 74 0.46 -8.02 10.35
N LEU A 75 1.61 -8.19 9.70
CA LEU A 75 1.64 -8.74 8.34
C LEU A 75 1.29 -10.23 8.30
N LEU A 76 1.73 -11.01 9.30
CA LEU A 76 1.43 -12.44 9.37
C LEU A 76 0.00 -12.72 9.82
N ASP A 77 -0.51 -11.96 10.81
CA ASP A 77 -1.85 -12.17 11.34
C ASP A 77 -2.93 -11.88 10.28
N THR A 78 -2.70 -10.92 9.39
CA THR A 78 -3.59 -10.64 8.22
C THR A 78 -3.94 -11.89 7.40
N PHE A 79 -3.09 -12.92 7.42
CA PHE A 79 -3.25 -14.18 6.69
C PHE A 79 -3.33 -15.41 7.59
N ALA A 80 -3.61 -15.25 8.89
CA ALA A 80 -3.76 -16.35 9.81
C ALA A 80 -4.95 -17.27 9.46
N ASP A 81 -4.98 -18.47 10.05
CA ASP A 81 -6.06 -19.45 9.83
C ASP A 81 -7.31 -19.17 10.66
N ASP A 82 -7.14 -18.49 11.78
CA ASP A 82 -8.17 -18.15 12.77
C ASP A 82 -8.77 -16.75 12.56
N GLN A 83 -8.69 -16.23 11.34
CA GLN A 83 -9.33 -14.97 10.95
C GLN A 83 -10.84 -15.02 11.21
N GLU A 84 -11.39 -13.89 11.64
CA GLU A 84 -12.82 -13.71 11.88
C GLU A 84 -13.49 -12.82 10.81
N GLY A 85 -14.80 -12.67 10.90
CA GLY A 85 -15.56 -11.76 10.03
C GLY A 85 -15.54 -12.18 8.57
N TYR A 86 -15.23 -11.24 7.68
CA TYR A 86 -15.25 -11.47 6.23
C TYR A 86 -14.23 -12.52 5.78
N TRP A 87 -13.11 -12.65 6.49
CA TRP A 87 -12.02 -13.58 6.15
C TRP A 87 -12.08 -14.92 6.90
N TYR A 88 -13.21 -15.21 7.57
CA TYR A 88 -13.43 -16.51 8.19
C TYR A 88 -13.34 -17.61 7.14
N HIS A 89 -12.46 -18.59 7.36
CA HIS A 89 -12.12 -19.67 6.40
C HIS A 89 -11.66 -19.20 5.02
N TRP A 90 -10.96 -18.07 4.91
CA TRP A 90 -10.53 -17.53 3.61
C TRP A 90 -9.71 -18.53 2.76
N LYS A 91 -9.04 -19.52 3.35
CA LYS A 91 -8.31 -20.56 2.60
C LYS A 91 -9.21 -21.50 1.80
N GLU A 92 -10.52 -21.55 2.07
CA GLU A 92 -11.49 -22.25 1.20
C GLU A 92 -11.53 -21.64 -0.22
N LEU A 93 -11.09 -20.39 -0.38
CA LEU A 93 -10.93 -19.75 -1.68
C LEU A 93 -9.96 -20.50 -2.59
N TYR A 94 -8.97 -21.21 -2.04
CA TYR A 94 -8.04 -22.03 -2.83
C TYR A 94 -8.73 -23.13 -3.63
N ASP A 95 -9.83 -23.66 -3.10
CA ASP A 95 -10.53 -24.80 -3.70
C ASP A 95 -11.76 -24.36 -4.50
N THR A 96 -12.19 -23.11 -4.33
CA THR A 96 -13.47 -22.59 -4.85
C THR A 96 -13.32 -21.43 -5.84
N THR A 97 -12.14 -20.82 -5.95
CA THR A 97 -11.89 -19.64 -6.79
C THR A 97 -10.59 -19.76 -7.58
N LEU A 98 -10.15 -18.67 -8.21
CA LEU A 98 -8.85 -18.55 -8.89
C LEU A 98 -7.67 -18.27 -7.97
N LEU A 99 -7.88 -18.22 -6.64
CA LEU A 99 -6.80 -18.02 -5.68
C LEU A 99 -5.85 -19.23 -5.70
N ASP A 100 -4.74 -19.10 -6.42
CA ASP A 100 -3.75 -20.17 -6.56
C ASP A 100 -2.95 -20.36 -5.26
N ARG A 101 -3.06 -21.53 -4.65
CA ARG A 101 -2.40 -21.85 -3.37
C ARG A 101 -0.88 -21.76 -3.46
N ASP A 102 -0.28 -22.37 -4.47
CA ASP A 102 1.18 -22.42 -4.63
C ASP A 102 1.74 -21.01 -4.84
N PHE A 103 1.00 -20.17 -5.58
CA PHE A 103 1.31 -18.76 -5.77
C PHE A 103 1.27 -18.00 -4.44
N VAL A 104 0.16 -18.10 -3.70
CA VAL A 104 0.00 -17.38 -2.42
C VAL A 104 1.06 -17.82 -1.41
N GLU A 105 1.25 -19.12 -1.22
CA GLU A 105 2.24 -19.65 -0.27
C GLU A 105 3.67 -19.20 -0.63
N LYS A 106 4.04 -19.23 -1.91
CA LYS A 106 5.34 -18.74 -2.38
C LYS A 106 5.56 -17.27 -1.99
N TYR A 107 4.59 -16.39 -2.23
CA TYR A 107 4.76 -14.96 -1.96
C TYR A 107 4.57 -14.59 -0.50
N LEU A 108 3.81 -15.37 0.29
CA LEU A 108 3.81 -15.26 1.75
C LEU A 108 5.19 -15.57 2.31
N MET A 109 5.87 -16.62 1.82
CA MET A 109 7.24 -16.94 2.23
C MET A 109 8.24 -15.85 1.82
N GLU A 110 8.14 -15.30 0.61
CA GLU A 110 8.99 -14.20 0.17
C GLU A 110 8.71 -12.90 0.96
N MET A 111 7.46 -12.62 1.34
CA MET A 111 7.10 -11.52 2.24
C MET A 111 7.74 -11.73 3.62
N GLU A 112 7.52 -12.90 4.24
CA GLU A 112 8.00 -13.23 5.59
C GLU A 112 9.52 -13.09 5.71
N ALA A 113 10.26 -13.54 4.67
CA ALA A 113 11.71 -13.43 4.61
C ALA A 113 12.23 -11.98 4.60
N ARG A 114 11.36 -10.98 4.41
CA ARG A 114 11.73 -9.56 4.29
C ARG A 114 11.15 -8.66 5.39
N ILE A 115 10.31 -9.20 6.27
CA ILE A 115 9.65 -8.44 7.35
C ILE A 115 10.67 -7.70 8.22
N ASP A 116 11.82 -8.33 8.51
CA ASP A 116 12.83 -7.75 9.39
C ASP A 116 13.42 -6.43 8.85
N TYR A 117 13.34 -6.16 7.54
CA TYR A 117 13.76 -4.87 6.96
C TYR A 117 12.73 -3.75 7.21
N CYS A 118 11.47 -4.11 7.44
CA CYS A 118 10.34 -3.21 7.75
C CYS A 118 10.13 -3.02 9.25
N GLU A 119 10.71 -3.87 10.10
CA GLU A 119 10.59 -3.73 11.55
C GLU A 119 11.19 -2.39 12.03
N GLY A 120 10.49 -1.71 12.94
CA GLY A 120 10.81 -0.34 13.38
C GLY A 120 10.53 0.77 12.36
N ARG A 121 10.12 0.47 11.11
CA ARG A 121 9.78 1.45 10.07
C ARG A 121 8.31 1.88 10.21
N ARG A 122 8.04 2.75 11.18
CA ARG A 122 6.67 3.18 11.55
C ARG A 122 6.33 4.53 10.92
N TYR A 123 5.32 4.53 10.07
CA TYR A 123 4.79 5.72 9.40
C TYR A 123 3.27 5.65 9.36
N LEU A 124 2.62 6.82 9.37
CA LEU A 124 1.23 6.89 8.95
C LEU A 124 1.17 6.50 7.47
N VAL A 125 0.25 5.60 7.13
CA VAL A 125 -0.04 5.18 5.76
C VAL A 125 -1.52 5.36 5.46
N ASN A 126 -1.84 5.75 4.23
CA ASN A 126 -3.23 5.80 3.79
C ASN A 126 -3.80 4.39 3.54
N ASN A 127 -2.98 3.49 2.98
CA ASN A 127 -3.29 2.10 2.64
C ASN A 127 -4.44 1.93 1.62
N ASN A 128 -4.83 3.01 0.93
CA ASN A 128 -5.86 3.06 -0.11
C ASN A 128 -5.44 3.98 -1.29
N THR A 129 -4.15 4.06 -1.61
CA THR A 129 -3.58 4.86 -2.71
C THR A 129 -3.81 4.24 -4.11
N PHE A 130 -4.98 3.65 -4.33
CA PHE A 130 -5.42 3.21 -5.65
C PHE A 130 -5.79 4.42 -6.51
N PHE A 131 -5.45 4.40 -7.80
CA PHE A 131 -5.74 5.54 -8.68
C PHE A 131 -7.24 5.83 -8.83
N GLU A 132 -8.08 4.82 -8.65
CA GLU A 132 -9.55 4.94 -8.67
C GLU A 132 -10.15 5.56 -7.40
N ILE A 133 -9.32 5.82 -6.38
CA ILE A 133 -9.72 6.46 -5.11
C ILE A 133 -9.09 7.84 -4.98
N MET A 134 -7.82 7.99 -5.39
CA MET A 134 -7.12 9.27 -5.34
C MET A 134 -7.77 10.30 -6.27
N ILE A 135 -7.77 11.56 -5.87
CA ILE A 135 -8.32 12.68 -6.64
C ILE A 135 -7.20 13.63 -7.01
N THR A 136 -7.24 14.17 -8.23
CA THR A 136 -6.30 15.17 -8.72
C THR A 136 -6.97 16.18 -9.65
N ASP A 137 -6.40 17.38 -9.75
CA ASP A 137 -6.72 18.36 -10.79
C ASP A 137 -5.86 18.18 -12.06
N GLY A 138 -4.93 17.21 -12.05
CA GLY A 138 -3.98 16.92 -13.11
C GLY A 138 -2.85 17.95 -13.27
N LYS A 139 -2.63 18.82 -12.28
CA LYS A 139 -1.66 19.91 -12.35
C LYS A 139 -0.94 20.22 -11.03
N SER A 140 -1.70 20.43 -9.96
CA SER A 140 -1.21 21.01 -8.70
C SER A 140 -1.81 20.41 -7.44
N GLU A 141 -2.90 19.65 -7.55
CA GLU A 141 -3.57 19.03 -6.41
C GLU A 141 -3.60 17.51 -6.56
N VAL A 142 -3.23 16.81 -5.49
CA VAL A 142 -3.49 15.39 -5.27
C VAL A 142 -4.04 15.26 -3.86
N GLY A 143 -5.06 14.43 -3.67
CA GLY A 143 -5.58 14.14 -2.35
C GLY A 143 -6.18 12.75 -2.24
N PHE A 144 -6.46 12.41 -0.98
CA PHE A 144 -6.80 11.06 -0.53
C PHE A 144 -8.11 11.15 0.24
N PRO A 145 -9.26 10.92 -0.41
CA PRO A 145 -10.56 11.06 0.25
C PRO A 145 -10.89 9.89 1.19
N ASP A 146 -10.34 8.70 0.94
CA ASP A 146 -10.64 7.49 1.71
C ASP A 146 -9.49 7.14 2.66
N TRP A 147 -9.77 7.19 3.96
CA TRP A 147 -8.85 6.84 5.05
C TRP A 147 -9.34 5.63 5.86
N SER A 148 -10.32 4.89 5.35
CA SER A 148 -10.93 3.75 6.04
C SER A 148 -9.91 2.68 6.43
N ARG A 149 -8.90 2.44 5.57
CA ARG A 149 -7.82 1.45 5.75
C ARG A 149 -6.53 2.01 6.34
N SER A 150 -6.51 3.30 6.68
CA SER A 150 -5.31 3.96 7.20
C SER A 150 -4.84 3.36 8.53
N GLY A 151 -3.54 3.48 8.80
CA GLY A 151 -2.90 2.86 9.95
C GLY A 151 -1.42 3.16 10.05
N ILE A 152 -0.68 2.34 10.80
CA ILE A 152 0.77 2.44 10.94
C ILE A 152 1.46 1.27 10.25
N CYS A 153 2.28 1.57 9.25
CA CYS A 153 3.10 0.59 8.53
C CYS A 153 4.34 1.25 7.90
N ASP A 154 5.06 0.52 7.06
CA ASP A 154 6.10 1.09 6.21
C ASP A 154 5.47 1.95 5.11
N PHE A 155 5.93 3.20 4.92
CA PHE A 155 5.35 4.13 3.95
C PHE A 155 5.45 3.64 2.50
N LEU A 156 6.35 2.68 2.21
CA LEU A 156 6.44 2.06 0.88
C LEU A 156 5.18 1.29 0.50
N LEU A 157 4.30 0.97 1.46
CA LEU A 157 2.99 0.38 1.18
C LEU A 157 2.15 1.24 0.24
N ASP A 158 2.10 2.55 0.44
CA ASP A 158 1.30 3.46 -0.38
C ASP A 158 1.84 3.54 -1.81
N PHE A 159 3.14 3.40 -2.01
CA PHE A 159 3.73 3.30 -3.36
C PHE A 159 3.55 1.92 -3.99
N ALA A 160 3.60 0.85 -3.20
CA ALA A 160 3.36 -0.51 -3.67
C ALA A 160 1.93 -0.67 -4.19
N ILE A 161 0.93 -0.08 -3.53
CA ILE A 161 -0.46 -0.05 -4.00
C ILE A 161 -0.58 0.61 -5.39
N MET A 162 0.07 1.76 -5.58
CA MET A 162 0.07 2.44 -6.88
C MET A 162 0.65 1.54 -7.98
N ASP A 163 1.77 0.84 -7.72
CA ASP A 163 2.38 -0.07 -8.69
C ASP A 163 1.52 -1.29 -8.98
N LEU A 164 0.92 -1.90 -7.94
CA LEU A 164 0.05 -3.07 -8.10
C LEU A 164 -1.18 -2.76 -8.96
N ASN A 165 -1.75 -1.56 -8.81
CA ASN A 165 -2.89 -1.11 -9.61
C ASN A 165 -2.50 -0.76 -11.06
N LYS A 166 -1.35 -0.12 -11.26
CA LYS A 166 -0.87 0.31 -12.59
C LYS A 166 0.63 0.00 -12.79
N PRO A 167 1.02 -1.27 -12.98
CA PRO A 167 2.44 -1.66 -13.04
C PRO A 167 3.18 -1.07 -14.24
N TYR A 168 2.45 -0.71 -15.30
CA TYR A 168 3.01 -0.04 -16.47
C TYR A 168 3.49 1.40 -16.19
N LEU A 169 3.16 1.99 -15.03
CA LEU A 169 3.66 3.29 -14.62
C LEU A 169 5.06 3.23 -13.98
N ASN A 170 5.57 2.03 -13.68
CA ASN A 170 6.91 1.82 -13.11
C ASN A 170 7.16 2.65 -11.84
N ILE A 171 6.23 2.56 -10.89
CA ILE A 171 6.25 3.39 -9.67
C ILE A 171 7.54 3.18 -8.84
N PRO A 172 8.01 1.96 -8.53
CA PRO A 172 9.24 1.79 -7.75
C PRO A 172 10.46 2.35 -8.47
N GLU A 173 10.54 2.21 -9.79
CA GLU A 173 11.62 2.77 -10.61
C GLU A 173 11.62 4.30 -10.53
N LEU A 174 10.47 4.92 -10.74
CA LEU A 174 10.32 6.38 -10.63
C LEU A 174 10.64 6.87 -9.21
N LEU A 175 10.20 6.14 -8.18
CA LEU A 175 10.43 6.50 -6.78
C LEU A 175 11.91 6.43 -6.43
N PHE A 176 12.60 5.39 -6.89
CA PHE A 176 14.04 5.24 -6.67
C PHE A 176 14.83 6.41 -7.27
N ASP A 177 14.54 6.76 -8.52
CA ASP A 177 15.15 7.91 -9.21
C ASP A 177 14.80 9.24 -8.54
N TYR A 178 13.55 9.42 -8.16
CA TYR A 178 13.05 10.62 -7.48
C TYR A 178 13.78 10.83 -6.15
N CYS A 179 13.88 9.78 -5.32
CA CYS A 179 14.60 9.83 -4.05
C CYS A 179 16.09 10.14 -4.26
N GLY A 180 16.72 9.52 -5.26
CA GLY A 180 18.11 9.77 -5.63
C GLY A 180 18.37 11.23 -6.02
N LYS A 181 17.52 11.81 -6.88
CA LYS A 181 17.62 13.23 -7.31
C LYS A 181 17.46 14.21 -6.15
N ARG A 182 16.67 13.85 -5.13
CA ARG A 182 16.37 14.71 -3.98
C ARG A 182 17.21 14.39 -2.74
N ASN A 183 18.16 13.46 -2.83
CA ASN A 183 18.96 12.97 -1.70
C ASN A 183 18.12 12.43 -0.52
N ILE A 184 16.95 11.86 -0.83
CA ILE A 184 16.11 11.18 0.15
C ILE A 184 16.67 9.76 0.32
N VAL A 185 17.09 9.44 1.54
CA VAL A 185 17.64 8.12 1.85
C VAL A 185 16.49 7.21 2.31
N VAL A 186 16.25 6.13 1.56
CA VAL A 186 15.36 5.05 1.97
C VAL A 186 16.21 3.80 2.23
N PRO A 187 16.56 3.52 3.51
CA PRO A 187 17.34 2.33 3.84
C PRO A 187 16.62 1.08 3.37
N ASP A 188 17.36 0.12 2.84
CA ASP A 188 16.86 -1.21 2.46
C ASP A 188 15.66 -1.17 1.48
N PHE A 189 15.61 -0.14 0.63
CA PHE A 189 14.50 0.15 -0.30
C PHE A 189 13.96 -1.10 -1.01
N LYS A 190 14.85 -1.90 -1.61
CA LYS A 190 14.48 -3.09 -2.39
C LYS A 190 13.70 -4.09 -1.55
N GLU A 191 14.22 -4.44 -0.38
CA GLU A 191 13.62 -5.47 0.47
C GLU A 191 12.33 -4.98 1.12
N ARG A 192 12.28 -3.71 1.54
CA ARG A 192 11.08 -3.11 2.13
C ARG A 192 9.96 -2.95 1.11
N PHE A 193 10.27 -2.51 -0.11
CA PHE A 193 9.27 -2.39 -1.18
C PHE A 193 8.69 -3.76 -1.54
N LEU A 194 9.54 -4.79 -1.70
CA LEU A 194 9.08 -6.15 -1.98
C LEU A 194 8.21 -6.70 -0.84
N CYS A 195 8.58 -6.47 0.42
CA CYS A 195 7.78 -6.89 1.57
C CYS A 195 6.36 -6.30 1.51
N MET A 196 6.26 -4.97 1.35
CA MET A 196 4.96 -4.30 1.31
C MET A 196 4.14 -4.65 0.07
N ALA A 197 4.78 -4.81 -1.08
CA ALA A 197 4.10 -5.19 -2.31
C ALA A 197 3.59 -6.62 -2.29
N TYR A 198 4.32 -7.57 -1.68
CA TYR A 198 3.83 -8.94 -1.51
C TYR A 198 2.69 -9.00 -0.49
N TYR A 199 2.83 -8.30 0.64
CA TYR A 199 1.75 -8.16 1.61
C TYR A 199 0.45 -7.67 0.95
N LYS A 200 0.48 -6.49 0.33
CA LYS A 200 -0.71 -5.91 -0.26
C LYS A 200 -1.19 -6.66 -1.49
N GLY A 201 -0.26 -7.17 -2.29
CA GLY A 201 -0.56 -7.94 -3.47
C GLY A 201 -1.35 -9.21 -3.15
N ILE A 202 -0.99 -9.93 -2.09
CA ILE A 202 -1.72 -11.12 -1.65
C ILE A 202 -3.08 -10.75 -1.04
N ASP A 203 -3.15 -9.69 -0.22
CA ASP A 203 -4.40 -9.24 0.38
C ASP A 203 -5.43 -8.81 -0.68
N VAL A 204 -5.00 -8.03 -1.67
CA VAL A 204 -5.85 -7.58 -2.77
C VAL A 204 -6.19 -8.74 -3.72
N LEU A 205 -5.25 -9.65 -3.99
CA LEU A 205 -5.53 -10.88 -4.76
C LEU A 205 -6.61 -11.73 -4.09
N ARG A 206 -6.51 -11.93 -2.76
CA ARG A 206 -7.51 -12.65 -1.97
C ARG A 206 -8.88 -12.00 -2.07
N TRP A 207 -8.94 -10.65 -2.05
CA TRP A 207 -10.18 -9.91 -2.24
C TRP A 207 -10.79 -10.07 -3.62
N HIS A 208 -10.03 -9.86 -4.70
CA HIS A 208 -10.56 -10.04 -6.05
C HIS A 208 -10.99 -11.49 -6.32
N ALA A 209 -10.27 -12.47 -5.79
CA ALA A 209 -10.67 -13.87 -5.90
C ALA A 209 -12.00 -14.15 -5.20
N SER A 210 -12.26 -13.55 -4.04
CA SER A 210 -13.51 -13.72 -3.29
C SER A 210 -14.75 -13.14 -3.97
N ILE A 211 -14.56 -12.29 -4.98
CA ILE A 211 -15.65 -11.69 -5.79
C ILE A 211 -15.60 -12.14 -7.26
N ASP A 212 -14.85 -13.20 -7.57
CA ASP A 212 -14.69 -13.78 -8.91
C ASP A 212 -14.14 -12.81 -9.99
N ASP A 213 -13.39 -11.78 -9.57
CA ASP A 213 -12.75 -10.83 -10.49
C ASP A 213 -11.46 -11.42 -11.08
N THR A 214 -11.67 -12.21 -12.13
CA THR A 214 -10.61 -12.93 -12.86
C THR A 214 -9.57 -12.00 -13.48
N GLU A 215 -9.99 -10.86 -14.02
CA GLU A 215 -9.09 -9.94 -14.72
C GLU A 215 -8.09 -9.33 -13.75
N SER A 216 -8.57 -8.82 -12.62
CA SER A 216 -7.72 -8.25 -11.58
C SER A 216 -6.81 -9.32 -10.96
N CYS A 217 -7.31 -10.53 -10.70
CA CYS A 217 -6.48 -11.63 -10.18
C CYS A 217 -5.28 -11.92 -11.10
N LEU A 218 -5.52 -12.09 -12.40
CA LEU A 218 -4.46 -12.37 -13.37
C LEU A 218 -3.47 -11.22 -13.49
N SER A 219 -3.96 -9.97 -13.46
CA SER A 219 -3.11 -8.77 -13.49
C SER A 219 -2.19 -8.70 -12.27
N ILE A 220 -2.72 -8.92 -11.07
CA ILE A 220 -1.97 -8.91 -9.80
C ILE A 220 -0.93 -10.02 -9.78
N MET A 221 -1.32 -11.25 -10.15
CA MET A 221 -0.41 -12.40 -10.18
C MET A 221 0.77 -12.15 -11.11
N LYS A 222 0.52 -11.55 -12.28
CA LYS A 222 1.57 -11.15 -13.21
C LYS A 222 2.49 -10.08 -12.62
N SER A 223 1.91 -9.01 -12.06
CA SER A 223 2.67 -7.89 -11.48
C SER A 223 3.62 -8.37 -10.37
N ILE A 224 3.09 -9.15 -9.41
CA ILE A 224 3.88 -9.73 -8.32
C ILE A 224 4.99 -10.67 -8.84
N SER A 225 4.70 -11.43 -9.91
CA SER A 225 5.68 -12.35 -10.51
C SER A 225 6.89 -11.63 -11.10
N GLU A 226 6.67 -10.48 -11.73
CA GLU A 226 7.71 -9.70 -12.41
C GLU A 226 8.40 -8.69 -11.47
N LEU A 227 7.77 -8.34 -10.34
CA LEU A 227 8.23 -7.27 -9.46
C LEU A 227 9.63 -7.48 -8.89
N LYS A 228 9.99 -8.71 -8.51
CA LYS A 228 11.33 -9.00 -7.95
C LYS A 228 12.42 -8.61 -8.94
N ASP A 229 12.29 -9.06 -10.19
CA ASP A 229 13.28 -8.81 -11.24
C ASP A 229 13.39 -7.31 -11.53
N ARG A 230 12.25 -6.60 -11.57
CA ARG A 230 12.20 -5.14 -11.69
C ARG A 230 12.97 -4.43 -10.56
N ILE A 231 12.69 -4.78 -9.31
CA ILE A 231 13.32 -4.16 -8.13
C ILE A 231 14.82 -4.44 -8.06
N TYR A 232 15.27 -5.65 -8.40
CA TYR A 232 16.70 -5.97 -8.38
C TYR A 232 17.48 -5.33 -9.53
N ALA A 233 16.81 -4.86 -10.59
CA ALA A 233 17.42 -4.15 -11.71
C ALA A 233 17.71 -2.65 -11.46
N LEU A 234 17.20 -2.07 -10.36
CA LEU A 234 17.49 -0.69 -9.91
C LEU A 234 18.96 -0.52 -9.46
#